data_AF-Q38UG5-F1
#
_entry.id   AF-Q38UG5-F1
#
_cell.length_a   1.000
_cell.length_b   1.000
_cell.length_c   1.000
_cell.angle_alpha   90.00
_cell.angle_beta   90.00
_cell.angle_gamma   90.00
#
_symmetry.space_group_name_H-M   'P 1'
#
loop_
_entity.id
_entity.type
_entity.pdbx_description
1 polymer ?
#
loop_
_entity_poly.entity_id
_entity_poly.type
_entity_poly.pdbx_seq_one_letter_code
_entity_poly.pdbx_strand_id
1 'polypeptide(L)'
;MLFQNIAGIDWLVWIGVVAALMLLNEAARANKWVALLLFVGLPIILTIFVWPTTAGPDSSTGTWFHWVKVYSALAGCLGFMALRFSPKLQHNKWALIFPPAI
;
A
#
# COMPACT_ATOMS: atom_id res chain seq x y z
N MET A 1 3.70 32.33 0.91
CA MET A 1 4.87 31.44 1.03
C MET A 1 4.47 30.08 0.51
N LEU A 2 5.24 29.49 -0.42
CA LEU A 2 4.94 28.19 -1.06
C LEU A 2 5.07 26.98 -0.11
N PHE A 3 5.56 27.19 1.12
CA PHE A 3 5.70 26.17 2.15
C PHE A 3 5.21 26.70 3.50
N GLN A 4 4.46 25.88 4.23
CA GLN A 4 4.17 26.14 5.64
C GLN A 4 5.45 25.98 6.47
N ASN A 5 5.56 26.78 7.53
CA ASN A 5 6.64 26.65 8.50
C ASN A 5 6.46 25.34 9.26
N ILE A 6 7.44 24.45 9.16
CA ILE A 6 7.40 23.11 9.77
C ILE A 6 7.72 23.27 11.26
N ALA A 7 6.73 23.01 12.10
CA ALA A 7 6.89 23.05 13.55
C ALA A 7 7.68 21.83 14.05
N GLY A 8 8.28 21.91 15.24
CA GLY A 8 8.98 20.77 15.86
C GLY A 8 8.10 19.52 16.03
N ILE A 9 6.78 19.70 16.11
CA ILE A 9 5.78 18.61 16.18
C ILE A 9 5.71 17.84 14.84
N ASP A 10 5.86 18.50 13.70
CA ASP A 10 5.77 17.86 12.39
C ASP A 10 6.88 16.84 12.19
N TRP A 11 8.07 17.10 12.75
CA TRP A 11 9.18 16.15 12.78
C TRP A 11 8.88 14.91 13.62
N LEU A 12 8.21 15.07 14.77
CA LEU A 12 7.80 13.93 15.60
C LEU A 12 6.74 13.08 14.89
N VAL A 13 5.75 13.71 14.24
CA VAL A 13 4.76 13.01 13.43
C VAL A 13 5.43 12.27 12.28
N TRP A 14 6.39 12.90 11.59
CA TRP A 14 7.14 12.28 10.51
C TRP A 14 7.89 11.01 10.97
N ILE A 15 8.64 11.09 12.08
CA ILE A 15 9.34 9.93 12.65
C ILE A 15 8.33 8.83 13.05
N GLY A 16 7.23 9.21 13.70
CA GLY A 16 6.19 8.28 14.13
C GLY A 16 5.56 7.53 12.95
N VAL A 17 5.21 8.25 11.88
CA VAL A 17 4.65 7.65 10.65
C VAL A 17 5.68 6.72 9.99
N VAL A 18 6.92 7.17 9.85
CA VAL A 18 7.99 6.36 9.22
C VAL A 18 8.27 5.08 10.03
N ALA A 19 8.35 5.18 11.36
CA ALA A 19 8.53 4.04 12.24
C ALA A 19 7.34 3.06 12.15
N ALA A 20 6.10 3.57 12.18
CA ALA A 20 4.90 2.76 12.04
C ALA A 20 4.87 2.02 10.69
N LEU A 21 5.19 2.71 9.59
CA LEU A 21 5.25 2.10 8.26
C LEU A 21 6.33 1.00 8.17
N MET A 22 7.50 1.22 8.78
CA MET A 22 8.54 0.18 8.85
C MET A 22 8.07 -1.05 9.64
N LEU A 23 7.44 -0.85 10.80
CA LEU A 23 6.92 -1.94 11.62
C LEU A 23 5.82 -2.72 10.89
N LEU A 24 4.88 -2.03 10.24
CA LEU A 24 3.83 -2.66 9.45
C LEU A 24 4.41 -3.46 8.26
N ASN A 25 5.43 -2.93 7.59
CA ASN A 25 6.10 -3.61 6.49
C ASN A 25 6.82 -4.88 6.96
N GLU A 26 7.51 -4.83 8.10
CA GLU A 26 8.17 -6.01 8.67
C GLU A 26 7.13 -7.05 9.12
N ALA A 27 6.03 -6.62 9.75
CA ALA A 27 4.94 -7.51 10.12
C ALA A 27 4.29 -8.20 8.90
N ALA A 28 4.09 -7.47 7.80
CA ALA A 28 3.59 -8.03 6.55
C ALA A 28 4.59 -9.02 5.92
N ARG A 29 5.90 -8.76 6.04
CA ARG A 29 6.96 -9.67 5.57
C ARG A 29 7.02 -10.95 6.39
N ALA A 30 6.84 -10.86 7.70
CA ALA A 30 6.95 -11.98 8.63
C ALA A 30 5.80 -12.98 8.50
N ASN A 31 4.58 -12.53 8.22
CA ASN A 31 3.41 -13.41 8.19
C ASN A 31 2.51 -13.19 6.96
N LYS A 32 2.24 -14.27 6.22
CA LYS A 32 1.32 -14.30 5.07
C LYS A 32 -0.06 -13.73 5.42
N TRP A 33 -0.59 -14.05 6.59
CA TRP A 33 -1.93 -13.60 7.01
C TRP A 33 -1.97 -12.10 7.29
N VAL A 34 -0.90 -11.54 7.86
CA VAL A 34 -0.79 -10.09 8.10
C VAL A 34 -0.70 -9.35 6.77
N ALA A 35 0.09 -9.84 5.82
CA ALA A 35 0.12 -9.28 4.46
C ALA A 35 -1.26 -9.35 3.78
N LEU A 36 -1.97 -10.48 3.90
CA LEU A 36 -3.29 -10.62 3.30
C LEU A 36 -4.31 -9.67 3.93
N LEU A 37 -4.28 -9.50 5.26
CA LEU A 37 -5.15 -8.56 5.95
C LEU A 37 -4.81 -7.11 5.55
N LEU A 38 -3.53 -6.76 5.44
CA LEU A 38 -3.10 -5.40 5.12
C LEU A 38 -3.35 -5.03 3.65
N PHE A 39 -3.15 -5.95 2.71
CA PHE A 39 -3.28 -5.70 1.28
C PHE A 39 -4.63 -6.13 0.70
N VAL A 40 -5.43 -6.97 1.38
CA VAL A 40 -6.76 -7.37 0.87
C VAL A 40 -7.86 -6.91 1.84
N GLY A 41 -7.73 -7.26 3.12
CA GLY A 41 -8.73 -6.92 4.13
C GLY A 41 -8.91 -5.41 4.31
N LEU A 42 -7.82 -4.68 4.51
CA LEU A 42 -7.86 -3.24 4.74
C LEU A 42 -8.45 -2.48 3.54
N PRO A 43 -8.03 -2.70 2.28
CA PRO A 43 -8.67 -2.08 1.13
C PRO A 43 -10.17 -2.38 1.01
N ILE A 44 -10.61 -3.62 1.31
CA ILE A 44 -12.03 -3.96 1.28
C ILE A 44 -12.81 -3.15 2.33
N ILE A 45 -12.30 -3.09 3.56
CA ILE A 45 -12.91 -2.31 4.64
C ILE A 45 -12.96 -0.82 4.26
N LEU A 46 -11.87 -0.28 3.73
CA LEU A 46 -11.83 1.12 3.28
C LEU A 46 -12.84 1.36 2.15
N THR A 47 -12.97 0.43 1.19
CA THR A 47 -13.90 0.56 0.06
C THR A 47 -15.36 0.57 0.51
N ILE A 48 -15.72 -0.25 1.50
CA ILE A 48 -17.11 -0.40 1.95
C ILE A 48 -17.50 0.71 2.94
N PHE A 49 -16.61 1.07 3.86
CA PHE A 49 -16.98 1.91 5.00
C PHE A 49 -16.45 3.34 4.94
N VAL A 50 -15.31 3.58 4.28
CA VAL A 50 -14.59 4.87 4.36
C VAL A 50 -14.67 5.65 3.05
N TRP A 51 -14.31 5.04 1.94
CA TRP A 51 -14.25 5.70 0.63
C TRP A 51 -15.59 6.22 0.10
N PRO A 52 -16.77 5.65 0.44
CA PRO A 52 -18.05 6.26 0.06
C PRO A 52 -18.26 7.65 0.65
N THR A 53 -17.66 7.94 1.82
CA THR A 53 -17.81 9.23 2.50
C THR A 53 -16.62 10.17 2.28
N THR A 54 -15.43 9.65 1.94
CA THR A 54 -14.20 10.46 1.80
C THR A 54 -13.69 10.63 0.36
N ALA A 55 -14.06 9.75 -0.58
CA ALA A 55 -13.58 9.75 -1.97
C ALA A 55 -14.66 10.18 -2.98
N GLY A 56 -15.48 11.18 -2.61
CA GLY A 56 -16.51 11.76 -3.49
C GLY A 56 -15.94 12.59 -4.66
N PRO A 57 -16.80 13.07 -5.59
CA PRO A 57 -16.40 13.79 -6.80
C PRO A 57 -15.58 15.06 -6.56
N ASP A 58 -15.77 15.72 -5.41
CA ASP A 58 -15.06 16.94 -5.01
C ASP A 58 -13.78 16.65 -4.18
N SER A 59 -13.42 15.38 -4.01
CA SER A 59 -12.23 14.94 -3.27
C SER A 59 -11.05 14.70 -4.20
N SER A 60 -9.85 15.10 -3.74
CA SER A 60 -8.58 14.78 -4.42
C SER A 60 -8.33 13.28 -4.57
N THR A 61 -9.02 12.46 -3.76
CA THR A 61 -8.95 11.00 -3.74
C THR A 61 -9.91 10.33 -4.73
N GLY A 62 -10.89 11.07 -5.29
CA GLY A 62 -11.93 10.54 -6.18
C GLY A 62 -11.55 10.51 -7.67
N THR A 63 -10.39 11.06 -8.05
CA THR A 63 -9.98 11.17 -9.45
C THR A 63 -9.52 9.82 -10.03
N TRP A 64 -9.76 9.60 -11.34
CA TRP A 64 -9.38 8.36 -12.02
C TRP A 64 -7.88 8.04 -11.87
N PHE A 65 -7.00 9.06 -11.92
CA PHE A 65 -5.56 8.88 -11.77
C PHE A 65 -5.15 8.48 -10.35
N HIS A 66 -5.89 8.95 -9.33
CA HIS A 66 -5.68 8.53 -7.96
C HIS A 66 -5.98 7.02 -7.81
N TRP A 67 -7.09 6.57 -8.39
CA TRP A 67 -7.45 5.15 -8.40
C TRP A 67 -6.43 4.28 -9.13
N VAL A 68 -5.92 4.72 -10.28
CA VAL A 68 -4.85 4.01 -11.00
C VAL A 68 -3.62 3.81 -10.10
N LYS A 69 -3.18 4.85 -9.38
CA LYS A 69 -2.03 4.72 -8.45
C LYS A 69 -2.28 3.71 -7.35
N VAL A 70 -3.45 3.78 -6.70
CA VAL A 70 -3.82 2.90 -5.59
C VAL A 70 -3.88 1.45 -6.05
N TYR A 71 -4.53 1.17 -7.17
CA TYR A 71 -4.66 -0.19 -7.69
C TYR A 71 -3.35 -0.75 -8.26
N SER A 72 -2.53 0.07 -8.91
CA SER A 72 -1.20 -0.35 -9.37
C SER A 72 -0.29 -0.75 -8.21
N ALA A 73 -0.24 0.08 -7.15
CA ALA A 73 0.52 -0.24 -5.95
C ALA A 73 0.00 -1.52 -5.29
N LEU A 74 -1.32 -1.69 -5.20
CA LEU A 74 -1.95 -2.88 -4.63
C LEU A 74 -1.62 -4.15 -5.44
N ALA A 75 -1.71 -4.09 -6.76
CA ALA A 75 -1.37 -5.20 -7.65
C ALA A 75 0.11 -5.59 -7.50
N GLY A 76 1.01 -4.60 -7.39
CA GLY A 76 2.42 -4.83 -7.08
C GLY A 76 2.60 -5.60 -5.77
N CYS A 77 2.03 -5.11 -4.66
CA CYS A 77 2.13 -5.77 -3.36
C CYS A 77 1.61 -7.21 -3.38
N LEU A 78 0.47 -7.47 -4.02
CA LEU A 78 -0.10 -8.81 -4.14
C LEU A 78 0.76 -9.73 -5.02
N GLY A 79 1.33 -9.21 -6.11
CA GLY A 79 2.24 -9.99 -6.97
C GLY A 79 3.53 -10.38 -6.27
N PHE A 80 4.15 -9.46 -5.52
CA PHE A 80 5.32 -9.77 -4.67
C PHE A 80 4.97 -10.78 -3.58
N MET A 81 3.78 -10.66 -2.98
CA MET A 81 3.28 -11.62 -2.01
C MET A 81 3.10 -13.01 -2.64
N ALA A 82 2.52 -13.09 -3.84
CA ALA A 82 2.34 -14.34 -4.57
C ALA A 82 3.68 -14.99 -4.89
N LEU A 83 4.67 -14.22 -5.36
CA LEU A 83 6.04 -14.69 -5.57
C LEU A 83 6.69 -15.20 -4.27
N ARG A 84 6.48 -14.50 -3.16
CA ARG A 84 7.08 -14.87 -1.87
C ARG A 84 6.51 -16.16 -1.29
N PHE A 85 5.21 -16.39 -1.38
CA PHE A 85 4.55 -17.52 -0.70
C PHE A 85 4.21 -18.69 -1.62
N SER A 86 4.36 -18.56 -2.94
CA SER A 86 4.11 -19.64 -3.90
C SER A 86 5.42 -20.22 -4.44
N PRO A 87 5.84 -21.43 -4.00
CA PRO A 87 7.09 -22.05 -4.46
C PRO A 87 7.07 -22.34 -5.97
N LYS A 88 5.90 -22.58 -6.55
CA LYS A 88 5.73 -22.76 -8.01
C LYS A 88 6.07 -21.50 -8.80
N LEU A 89 5.77 -20.33 -8.22
CA LEU A 89 5.96 -19.04 -8.87
C LEU A 89 7.42 -18.58 -8.78
N GLN A 90 8.13 -18.98 -7.73
CA GLN A 90 9.58 -18.72 -7.58
C GLN A 90 10.43 -19.46 -8.62
N HIS A 91 10.02 -20.66 -9.03
CA HIS A 91 10.76 -21.44 -10.02
C HIS A 91 10.37 -21.10 -11.47
N ASN A 92 9.30 -20.31 -11.68
CA ASN A 92 8.85 -19.94 -13.02
C ASN A 92 9.59 -18.68 -13.50
N LYS A 93 10.44 -18.83 -14.54
CA LYS A 93 11.21 -17.73 -15.13
C LYS A 93 10.34 -16.55 -15.57
N TRP A 94 9.11 -16.80 -16.00
CA TRP A 94 8.16 -15.76 -16.40
C TRP A 94 7.67 -14.92 -15.22
N ALA A 95 7.52 -15.52 -14.05
CA ALA A 95 7.07 -14.80 -12.87
C ALA A 95 8.20 -14.01 -12.19
N LEU A 96 9.46 -14.39 -12.42
CA LEU A 96 10.63 -13.60 -12.00
C LEU A 96 10.83 -12.32 -12.82
N ILE A 97 10.12 -12.14 -13.94
CA ILE A 97 10.07 -10.90 -14.73
C ILE A 97 9.06 -9.90 -14.15
N PHE A 98 8.21 -10.31 -13.21
CA PHE A 98 7.22 -9.42 -12.60
C PHE A 98 7.86 -8.23 -11.84
N PRO A 99 8.89 -8.41 -10.98
CA PRO A 99 9.51 -7.29 -10.27
C PRO A 99 10.07 -6.16 -11.15
N PRO A 100 10.74 -6.41 -12.28
CA PRO A 100 11.21 -5.33 -13.16
C PRO A 100 10.13 -4.75 -14.10
N ALA A 101 8.93 -5.33 -14.15
CA ALA A 101 7.89 -4.95 -15.11
C ALA A 101 6.77 -4.03 -14.55
N ILE A 102 6.80 -3.72 -13.24
CA ILE A 102 5.79 -2.91 -12.53
C ILE A 102 6.43 -1.73 -11.82
#